data_AF-A0A453I0W1-F1
#
_entry.id   AF-A0A453I0W1-F1
#
_cell.length_a   1.000
_cell.length_b   1.000
_cell.length_c   1.000
_cell.angle_alpha   90.00
_cell.angle_beta   90.00
_cell.angle_gamma   90.00
#
_symmetry.space_group_name_H-M   'P 1'
#
loop_
_entity.id
_entity.type
_entity.pdbx_description
1 polymer ?
#
loop_
_entity_poly.entity_id
_entity_poly.type
_entity_poly.pdbx_seq_one_letter_code
_entity_poly.pdbx_strand_id
1 'polypeptide(L)'
;MDYHPISLCNVVYKIIAKSLANRIKPHLPDYIDPAQQAFIKGRRISDNIIIAQEITHTFSLKSWNHQAFMLKIDLAKAFDRLDWNFIGSALTRKGLHSHFINLIYACISSPTFSVLINGQPSHKFRCSRGIRQGYPMSYYLFVIAINELSLALNEALAAQHLQGI
;
A
#
# COMPACT_ATOMS: atom_id res chain seq x y z
N MET A 1 22.91 4.68 3.59
CA MET A 1 22.69 4.55 2.14
C MET A 1 21.42 3.75 1.94
N ASP A 2 20.30 4.42 1.66
CA ASP A 2 19.02 3.77 1.37
C ASP A 2 18.88 3.53 -0.13
N TYR A 3 19.30 2.36 -0.58
CA TYR A 3 19.15 1.97 -1.98
C TYR A 3 17.68 1.63 -2.28
N HIS A 4 17.14 2.25 -3.33
CA HIS A 4 15.80 1.97 -3.86
C HIS A 4 15.95 1.18 -5.17
N PRO A 5 15.93 -0.16 -5.12
CA PRO A 5 16.20 -0.98 -6.30
C PRO A 5 15.07 -0.88 -7.31
N ILE A 6 15.39 -0.40 -8.52
CA ILE A 6 14.46 -0.40 -9.66
C ILE A 6 14.58 -1.76 -10.37
N SER A 7 13.44 -2.44 -10.53
CA SER A 7 13.40 -3.77 -11.17
C SER A 7 13.20 -3.68 -12.68
N LEU A 8 14.20 -4.09 -13.45
CA LEU A 8 14.06 -4.30 -14.89
C LEU A 8 13.30 -5.62 -15.14
N CYS A 9 12.10 -5.56 -15.73
CA CYS A 9 11.28 -6.74 -15.99
C CYS A 9 11.04 -6.96 -17.48
N ASN A 10 10.76 -8.21 -17.86
CA ASN A 10 10.38 -8.58 -19.22
C ASN A 10 9.09 -7.84 -19.66
N VAL A 11 9.04 -7.40 -20.92
CA VAL A 11 7.87 -6.76 -21.57
C VAL A 11 6.59 -7.57 -21.38
N VAL A 12 6.64 -8.90 -21.52
CA VAL A 12 5.46 -9.77 -21.33
C VAL A 12 4.88 -9.60 -19.93
N TYR A 13 5.73 -9.61 -18.90
CA TYR A 13 5.30 -9.33 -17.53
C TYR A 13 4.71 -7.93 -17.39
N LYS A 14 5.31 -6.92 -18.03
CA LYS A 14 4.80 -5.54 -17.98
C LYS A 14 3.37 -5.45 -18.54
N ILE A 15 3.10 -6.16 -19.64
CA ILE A 15 1.76 -6.22 -20.25
C ILE A 15 0.77 -6.88 -19.30
N ILE A 16 1.11 -8.04 -18.73
CA ILE A 16 0.26 -8.76 -17.78
C ILE A 16 -0.03 -7.89 -16.55
N ALA A 17 1.00 -7.37 -15.89
CA ALA A 17 0.86 -6.54 -14.70
C ALA A 17 0.03 -5.27 -14.98
N LYS A 18 0.19 -4.67 -16.16
CA LYS A 18 -0.61 -3.51 -16.58
C LYS A 18 -2.07 -3.87 -16.80
N SER A 19 -2.35 -5.02 -17.41
CA SER A 19 -3.71 -5.54 -17.61
C SER A 19 -4.40 -5.77 -16.27
N LEU A 20 -3.73 -6.44 -15.32
CA LEU A 20 -4.25 -6.65 -13.96
C LEU A 20 -4.49 -5.32 -13.23
N ALA A 21 -3.53 -4.38 -13.32
CA ALA A 21 -3.68 -3.05 -12.71
C ALA A 21 -4.87 -2.27 -13.28
N ASN A 22 -5.08 -2.33 -14.59
CA ASN A 22 -6.20 -1.65 -15.24
C ASN A 22 -7.55 -2.26 -14.85
N ARG A 23 -7.61 -3.56 -14.54
CA ARG A 23 -8.83 -4.23 -14.05
C ARG A 23 -9.19 -3.82 -12.63
N ILE A 24 -8.20 -3.69 -11.72
CA ILE A 24 -8.50 -3.34 -10.32
C ILE A 24 -8.75 -1.83 -10.12
N LYS A 25 -8.11 -0.99 -10.94
CA LYS A 25 -8.13 0.47 -10.81
C LYS A 25 -9.53 1.09 -10.64
N PRO A 26 -10.58 0.69 -11.39
CA PRO A 26 -11.91 1.30 -11.26
C PRO A 26 -12.57 1.02 -9.91
N HIS A 27 -12.21 -0.06 -9.23
CA HIS A 27 -12.80 -0.48 -7.96
C HIS A 27 -12.10 0.11 -6.74
N LEU A 28 -10.89 0.66 -6.91
CA LEU A 28 -10.11 1.22 -5.81
C LEU A 28 -10.82 2.34 -5.03
N PRO A 29 -11.55 3.29 -5.67
CA PRO A 29 -12.28 4.32 -4.92
C PRO A 29 -13.31 3.75 -3.93
N ASP A 30 -13.93 2.61 -4.26
CA ASP A 30 -14.96 1.97 -3.45
C ASP A 30 -14.35 1.07 -2.36
N TYR A 31 -13.18 0.50 -2.60
CA TYR A 31 -12.53 -0.42 -1.66
C TYR A 31 -11.69 0.28 -0.60
N ILE A 32 -11.23 1.50 -0.89
CA ILE A 32 -10.20 2.18 -0.10
C ILE A 32 -10.83 3.29 0.71
N ASP A 33 -10.53 3.29 2.00
CA ASP A 33 -11.00 4.25 3.01
C ASP A 33 -10.81 5.69 2.49
N PRO A 34 -11.81 6.59 2.66
CA PRO A 34 -11.72 7.96 2.18
C PRO A 34 -10.52 8.74 2.73
N ALA A 35 -10.00 8.41 3.92
CA ALA A 35 -8.82 9.06 4.48
C ALA A 35 -7.53 8.76 3.70
N GLN A 36 -7.51 7.68 2.90
CA GLN A 36 -6.36 7.31 2.08
C GLN A 36 -6.39 8.01 0.72
N GLN A 37 -5.67 9.13 0.59
CA GLN A 37 -5.67 9.92 -0.65
C GLN A 37 -4.70 9.43 -1.73
N ALA A 38 -3.64 8.71 -1.35
CA ALA A 38 -2.55 8.38 -2.27
C ALA A 38 -2.93 7.27 -3.28
N PHE A 39 -2.50 7.44 -4.53
CA PHE A 39 -2.63 6.47 -5.64
C PHE A 39 -4.07 6.09 -6.05
N ILE A 40 -5.09 6.80 -5.57
CA ILE A 40 -6.49 6.63 -5.98
C ILE A 40 -6.86 7.70 -7.00
N LYS A 41 -7.51 7.31 -8.10
CA LYS A 41 -7.96 8.26 -9.12
C LYS A 41 -9.00 9.21 -8.52
N GLY A 42 -8.83 10.51 -8.71
CA GLY A 42 -9.76 11.54 -8.24
C GLY A 42 -9.47 12.04 -6.82
N ARG A 43 -8.50 11.46 -6.12
CA ARG A 43 -8.04 11.90 -4.79
C ARG A 43 -6.78 12.77 -4.92
N ARG A 44 -6.65 13.80 -4.08
CA ARG A 44 -5.53 14.75 -4.14
C ARG A 44 -4.74 14.76 -2.84
N ILE A 45 -3.42 14.81 -2.94
CA ILE A 45 -2.53 14.88 -1.77
C ILE A 45 -2.68 16.19 -0.98
N SER A 46 -3.14 17.26 -1.64
CA SER A 46 -3.47 18.54 -1.00
C SER A 46 -4.49 18.37 0.11
N ASP A 47 -5.41 17.43 -0.04
CA ASP A 47 -6.53 17.26 0.90
C ASP A 47 -6.00 16.76 2.25
N ASN A 48 -4.99 15.88 2.24
CA ASN A 48 -4.29 15.44 3.46
C ASN A 48 -3.55 16.59 4.16
N ILE A 49 -2.97 17.52 3.39
CA ILE A 49 -2.26 18.68 3.97
C ILE A 49 -3.27 19.59 4.66
N ILE A 50 -4.40 19.87 4.00
CA ILE A 50 -5.47 20.71 4.55
C ILE A 50 -6.03 20.09 5.83
N ILE A 51 -6.38 18.80 5.82
CA ILE A 51 -6.91 18.09 6.99
C ILE A 51 -5.91 18.15 8.16
N ALA A 52 -4.62 17.90 7.92
CA ALA A 52 -3.61 17.96 8.98
C ALA A 52 -3.45 19.38 9.56
N GLN A 53 -3.50 20.41 8.71
CA GLN A 53 -3.48 21.81 9.14
C GLN A 53 -4.71 22.17 9.96
N GLU A 54 -5.89 21.71 9.55
CA GLU A 54 -7.14 21.95 10.25
C GLU A 54 -7.12 21.28 11.63
N ILE A 55 -6.71 20.01 11.74
CA ILE A 55 -6.54 19.31 13.02
C ILE A 55 -5.59 20.08 13.95
N THR A 56 -4.44 20.50 13.43
CA THR A 56 -3.45 21.27 14.21
C THR A 56 -4.02 22.60 14.67
N HIS A 57 -4.77 23.28 13.80
CA HIS A 57 -5.43 24.53 14.11
C HIS A 57 -6.49 24.33 15.20
N THR A 58 -7.33 23.29 15.11
CA THR A 58 -8.34 22.95 16.11
C THR A 58 -7.72 22.75 17.49
N PHE A 59 -6.59 22.04 17.58
CA PHE A 59 -5.88 21.86 18.86
C PHE A 59 -5.33 23.16 19.45
N SER A 60 -5.09 24.18 18.62
CA SER A 60 -4.59 25.49 19.06
C SER A 60 -5.70 26.47 19.49
N LEU A 61 -6.97 26.14 19.25
CA LEU A 61 -8.09 27.01 19.60
C LEU A 61 -8.21 27.13 21.12
N LYS A 62 -8.42 28.36 21.60
CA LYS A 62 -8.67 28.61 23.03
C LYS A 62 -9.93 27.92 23.57
N SER A 63 -10.88 27.60 22.69
CA SER A 63 -12.11 26.87 23.02
C SER A 63 -11.89 25.36 23.14
N TRP A 64 -10.76 24.82 22.68
CA TRP A 64 -10.43 23.41 22.80
C TRP A 64 -9.95 23.11 24.22
N ASN A 65 -10.63 22.22 24.93
CA ASN A 65 -10.38 21.90 26.34
C ASN A 65 -10.09 20.40 26.57
N HIS A 66 -9.85 19.64 25.51
CA HIS A 66 -9.55 18.20 25.57
C HIS A 66 -8.05 17.93 25.38
N GLN A 67 -7.55 16.84 25.96
CA GLN A 67 -6.20 16.36 25.64
C GLN A 67 -6.21 15.78 24.23
N ALA A 68 -5.16 16.06 23.46
CA ALA A 68 -5.03 15.59 22.10
C ALA A 68 -3.57 15.27 21.78
N PHE A 69 -3.36 14.29 20.92
CA PHE A 69 -2.05 13.97 20.38
C PHE A 69 -2.16 13.62 18.90
N MET A 70 -1.07 13.79 18.16
CA MET A 70 -0.97 13.39 16.77
C MET A 70 0.04 12.27 16.64
N LEU A 71 -0.38 11.14 16.07
CA LEU A 71 0.49 10.00 15.83
C LEU A 71 0.89 9.93 14.36
N LYS A 72 2.19 9.93 14.11
CA LYS A 72 2.77 9.67 12.79
C LYS A 72 3.41 8.30 12.77
N ILE A 73 2.92 7.42 11.90
CA ILE A 73 3.47 6.08 11.68
C ILE A 73 4.21 6.07 10.34
N ASP A 74 5.46 5.64 10.34
CA ASP A 74 6.25 5.45 9.13
C ASP A 74 6.61 3.97 8.95
N LEU A 75 6.45 3.45 7.73
CA LEU A 75 6.68 2.05 7.41
C LEU A 75 8.06 1.86 6.79
N ALA A 76 9.01 1.39 7.58
CA ALA A 76 10.35 1.08 7.11
C ALA A 76 10.32 0.04 5.98
N LYS A 77 10.83 0.40 4.80
CA LYS A 77 10.90 -0.47 3.60
C LYS A 77 9.54 -1.07 3.24
N ALA A 78 8.50 -0.25 3.23
CA ALA A 78 7.11 -0.67 3.12
C ALA A 78 6.84 -1.61 1.93
N PHE A 79 7.43 -1.33 0.76
CA PHE A 79 7.30 -2.19 -0.42
C PHE A 79 8.05 -3.51 -0.28
N ASP A 80 9.24 -3.52 0.32
CA ASP A 80 10.10 -4.71 0.41
C ASP A 80 9.63 -5.70 1.49
N ARG A 81 8.88 -5.21 2.49
CA ARG A 81 8.46 -6.02 3.65
C ARG A 81 7.06 -6.60 3.56
N LEU A 82 6.27 -6.20 2.56
CA LEU A 82 4.90 -6.69 2.39
C LEU A 82 4.86 -8.21 2.18
N ASP A 83 4.14 -8.91 3.05
CA ASP A 83 3.91 -10.34 2.92
C ASP A 83 2.91 -10.66 1.79
N TRP A 84 3.23 -11.68 0.99
CA TRP A 84 2.41 -12.03 -0.17
C TRP A 84 1.09 -12.71 0.20
N ASN A 85 1.07 -13.50 1.28
CA ASN A 85 -0.15 -14.13 1.77
C ASN A 85 -1.09 -13.08 2.38
N PHE A 86 -0.53 -12.07 3.06
CA PHE A 86 -1.29 -10.92 3.53
C PHE A 86 -1.96 -10.17 2.38
N ILE A 87 -1.24 -9.91 1.27
CA ILE A 87 -1.83 -9.30 0.07
C ILE A 87 -2.98 -10.17 -0.47
N GLY A 88 -2.76 -11.49 -0.60
CA GLY A 88 -3.80 -12.42 -1.05
C GLY A 88 -5.03 -12.40 -0.15
N SER A 89 -4.83 -12.34 1.16
CA SER A 89 -5.91 -12.26 2.16
C SER A 89 -6.67 -10.95 2.07
N ALA A 90 -5.98 -9.81 1.93
CA ALA A 90 -6.62 -8.50 1.74
C ALA A 90 -7.46 -8.45 0.45
N LEU A 91 -6.95 -8.98 -0.66
CA LEU A 91 -7.71 -9.09 -1.90
C LEU A 91 -8.93 -10.00 -1.77
N THR A 92 -8.80 -11.10 -1.02
CA THR A 92 -9.91 -12.03 -0.75
C THR A 92 -11.00 -11.35 0.09
N ARG A 93 -10.63 -10.58 1.12
CA ARG A 93 -11.58 -9.81 1.94
C ARG A 93 -12.35 -8.76 1.13
N LYS A 94 -11.76 -8.22 0.07
CA LYS A 94 -12.45 -7.32 -0.87
C LYS A 94 -13.35 -8.04 -1.89
N GLY A 95 -13.47 -9.37 -1.81
CA GLY A 95 -14.36 -10.15 -2.66
C GLY A 95 -13.84 -10.37 -4.08
N LEU A 96 -12.53 -10.20 -4.33
CA LEU A 96 -11.99 -10.47 -5.66
C LEU A 96 -11.97 -11.97 -5.96
N HIS A 97 -12.24 -12.31 -7.21
CA HIS A 97 -12.30 -13.70 -7.66
C HIS A 97 -10.95 -14.41 -7.49
N SER A 98 -10.96 -15.64 -6.98
CA SER A 98 -9.75 -16.42 -6.66
C SER A 98 -8.76 -16.54 -7.82
N HIS A 99 -9.26 -16.75 -9.04
CA HIS A 99 -8.42 -16.79 -10.24
C HIS A 99 -7.63 -15.49 -10.45
N PHE A 100 -8.24 -14.33 -10.22
CA PHE A 100 -7.57 -13.02 -10.35
C PHE A 100 -6.51 -12.85 -9.26
N ILE A 101 -6.82 -13.26 -8.03
CA ILE A 101 -5.87 -13.24 -6.91
C ILE A 101 -4.68 -14.15 -7.21
N ASN A 102 -4.90 -15.35 -7.76
CA ASN A 102 -3.84 -16.27 -8.13
C ASN A 102 -2.93 -15.72 -9.23
N LEU A 103 -3.48 -14.97 -10.20
CA LEU A 103 -2.68 -14.28 -11.22
C LEU A 103 -1.79 -13.20 -10.60
N ILE A 104 -2.31 -12.41 -9.66
CA ILE A 104 -1.52 -11.44 -8.90
C ILE A 104 -0.45 -12.14 -8.08
N TYR A 105 -0.81 -13.21 -7.37
CA TYR A 105 0.11 -13.97 -6.53
C TYR A 105 1.27 -14.55 -7.36
N ALA A 106 0.97 -15.13 -8.52
CA ALA A 106 1.99 -15.60 -9.47
C ALA A 106 2.88 -14.45 -9.94
N CYS A 107 2.31 -13.27 -10.20
CA CYS A 107 3.09 -12.09 -10.59
C CYS A 107 4.06 -11.64 -9.50
N ILE A 108 3.68 -11.68 -8.22
CA ILE A 108 4.56 -11.20 -7.13
C ILE A 108 5.57 -12.26 -6.66
N SER A 109 5.22 -13.55 -6.73
CA SER A 109 6.01 -14.65 -6.14
C SER A 109 6.95 -15.40 -7.09
N SER A 110 6.67 -15.40 -8.40
CA SER A 110 7.52 -16.05 -9.42
C SER A 110 8.90 -15.42 -9.70
N PRO A 111 9.16 -14.11 -9.49
CA PRO A 111 10.42 -13.50 -9.88
C PRO A 111 11.64 -13.99 -9.11
N THR A 112 12.75 -14.13 -9.82
CA THR A 112 14.09 -14.25 -9.24
C THR A 112 14.84 -12.94 -9.41
N PHE A 113 15.69 -12.60 -8.43
CA PHE A 113 16.47 -11.37 -8.38
C PHE A 113 17.96 -11.69 -8.47
N SER A 114 18.73 -10.71 -8.94
CA SER A 114 20.20 -10.71 -8.93
C SER A 114 20.65 -9.27 -8.72
N VAL A 115 21.76 -9.08 -8.02
CA VAL A 115 22.36 -7.77 -7.78
C VAL A 115 23.48 -7.57 -8.79
N LEU A 116 23.50 -6.42 -9.46
CA LEU A 116 24.63 -6.04 -10.33
C LEU A 116 25.77 -5.52 -9.45
N ILE A 117 26.89 -6.25 -9.44
CA ILE A 117 28.12 -5.86 -8.76
C ILE A 117 29.14 -5.53 -9.85
N ASN A 118 29.58 -4.28 -9.92
CA ASN A 118 30.48 -3.77 -10.96
C ASN A 118 30.00 -4.11 -12.40
N GLY A 119 28.69 -4.02 -12.64
CA GLY A 119 28.08 -4.31 -13.94
C GLY A 119 27.86 -5.81 -14.25
N GLN A 120 28.31 -6.71 -13.38
CA GLN A 120 28.11 -8.16 -13.54
C GLN A 120 27.00 -8.67 -12.62
N PRO A 121 26.09 -9.54 -13.10
CA PRO A 121 25.02 -10.09 -12.27
C PRO A 121 25.56 -11.10 -11.26
N SER A 122 25.19 -10.94 -9.99
CA SER A 122 25.42 -11.92 -8.93
C SER A 122 24.58 -13.19 -9.14
N HIS A 123 24.80 -14.19 -8.28
CA HIS A 123 23.92 -15.35 -8.18
C HIS A 123 22.45 -14.93 -8.02
N LYS A 124 21.58 -15.69 -8.68
CA LYS A 124 20.13 -15.48 -8.59
C LYS A 124 19.61 -15.98 -7.24
N PHE A 125 18.70 -15.22 -6.65
CA PHE A 125 17.98 -15.59 -5.45
C PHE A 125 16.48 -15.34 -5.62
N ARG A 126 15.67 -15.96 -4.77
CA ARG A 126 14.22 -15.71 -4.71
C ARG A 126 13.90 -14.85 -3.51
N CYS A 127 12.96 -13.93 -3.68
CA CYS A 127 12.34 -13.26 -2.54
C CYS A 127 11.23 -14.15 -1.97
N SER A 128 10.89 -13.95 -0.70
CA SER A 128 9.71 -14.55 -0.05
C SER A 128 8.63 -13.52 0.28
N ARG A 129 8.93 -12.24 0.08
CA ARG A 129 8.08 -11.10 0.37
C ARG A 129 8.51 -9.89 -0.46
N GLY A 130 7.68 -8.86 -0.41
CA GLY A 130 7.92 -7.58 -1.02
C GLY A 130 7.34 -7.48 -2.44
N ILE A 131 7.05 -6.26 -2.86
CA ILE A 131 6.47 -5.94 -4.17
C ILE A 131 7.38 -4.97 -4.93
N ARG A 132 7.52 -5.20 -6.23
CA ARG A 132 8.47 -4.47 -7.07
C ARG A 132 8.03 -3.01 -7.26
N GLN A 133 8.87 -2.06 -6.88
CA GLN A 133 8.63 -0.65 -7.16
C GLN A 133 8.73 -0.35 -8.68
N GLY A 134 7.99 0.65 -9.14
CA GLY A 134 8.00 1.09 -10.54
C GLY A 134 6.90 0.52 -11.43
N TYR A 135 5.92 -0.20 -10.88
CA TYR A 135 4.77 -0.70 -11.64
C TYR A 135 3.43 -0.26 -11.02
N PRO A 136 2.43 0.18 -11.83
CA PRO A 136 1.13 0.62 -11.32
C PRO A 136 0.44 -0.40 -10.40
N MET A 137 0.54 -1.69 -10.73
CA MET A 137 -0.04 -2.77 -9.93
C MET A 137 0.51 -2.77 -8.50
N SER A 138 1.81 -2.58 -8.32
CA SER A 138 2.45 -2.60 -7.01
C SER A 138 1.93 -1.49 -6.09
N TYR A 139 1.71 -0.29 -6.62
CA TYR A 139 1.12 0.81 -5.85
C TYR A 139 -0.31 0.48 -5.39
N TYR A 140 -1.10 -0.17 -6.24
CA TYR A 140 -2.47 -0.56 -5.88
C TYR A 140 -2.51 -1.68 -4.85
N LEU A 141 -1.63 -2.68 -4.98
CA LEU A 141 -1.48 -3.73 -3.96
C LEU A 141 -1.02 -3.15 -2.62
N PHE A 142 -0.10 -2.19 -2.65
CA PHE A 142 0.33 -1.48 -1.44
C PHE A 142 -0.85 -0.77 -0.78
N VAL A 143 -1.64 -0.01 -1.55
CA VAL A 143 -2.78 0.74 -1.02
C VAL A 143 -3.87 -0.18 -0.47
N ILE A 144 -4.14 -1.31 -1.12
CA ILE A 144 -5.09 -2.32 -0.60
C ILE A 144 -4.57 -2.91 0.71
N ALA A 145 -3.27 -3.25 0.78
CA ALA A 145 -2.66 -3.82 1.96
C ALA A 145 -2.69 -2.85 3.15
N ILE A 146 -2.32 -1.58 2.96
CA ILE A 146 -2.35 -0.58 4.04
C ILE A 146 -3.77 -0.19 4.45
N ASN A 147 -4.74 -0.31 3.54
CA ASN A 147 -6.14 -0.05 3.86
C ASN A 147 -6.67 -0.98 4.97
N GLU A 148 -6.12 -2.17 5.12
CA GLU A 148 -6.46 -3.09 6.21
C GLU A 148 -6.17 -2.48 7.58
N LEU A 149 -5.14 -1.63 7.69
CA LEU A 149 -4.86 -0.89 8.92
C LEU A 149 -5.98 0.13 9.20
N SER A 150 -6.42 0.88 8.18
CA SER A 150 -7.54 1.83 8.32
C SER A 150 -8.82 1.11 8.78
N LEU A 151 -9.13 -0.04 8.18
CA LEU A 151 -10.29 -0.85 8.58
C LEU A 151 -10.19 -1.30 10.02
N ALA A 152 -9.04 -1.86 10.43
CA ALA A 152 -8.84 -2.33 11.80
C ALA A 152 -8.93 -1.18 12.83
N LEU A 153 -8.42 0.01 12.51
CA LEU A 153 -8.54 1.18 13.36
C LEU A 153 -10.00 1.64 13.50
N ASN A 154 -10.75 1.69 12.40
CA ASN A 154 -12.17 2.06 12.41
C ASN A 154 -13.01 1.05 13.20
N GLU A 155 -12.75 -0.25 13.04
CA GLU A 155 -13.40 -1.32 13.82
C GLU A 155 -13.09 -1.19 15.32
N ALA A 156 -11.83 -0.96 15.68
CA ALA A 156 -11.42 -0.79 17.06
C ALA A 156 -12.00 0.48 17.71
N LEU A 157 -12.14 1.57 16.94
CA LEU A 157 -12.83 2.79 17.37
C LEU A 157 -14.33 2.53 17.62
N ALA A 158 -15.00 1.84 16.68
CA ALA A 158 -16.42 1.50 16.81
C ALA A 158 -16.69 0.56 17.99
N ALA A 159 -15.77 -0.37 18.26
CA ALA A 159 -15.82 -1.28 19.41
C ALA A 159 -15.35 -0.65 20.73
N GLN A 160 -14.98 0.64 20.75
CA GLN A 160 -14.43 1.36 21.91
C GLN A 160 -13.16 0.73 22.51
N HIS A 161 -12.42 -0.06 21.74
CA HIS A 161 -11.11 -0.60 22.12
C HIS A 161 -9.99 0.46 22.02
N LEU A 162 -10.22 1.50 21.21
CA LEU A 162 -9.40 2.70 21.17
C LEU A 162 -10.18 3.84 21.81
N GLN A 163 -9.75 4.28 22.99
CA GLN A 163 -10.27 5.47 23.66
C GLN A 163 -9.21 6.57 23.60
N GLY A 164 -9.67 7.81 23.41
CA GLY A 164 -8.80 8.99 23.46
C GLY A 164 -8.14 9.14 24.84
N ILE A 165 -7.09 9.95 24.91
CA ILE A 165 -6.44 10.33 26.17
C ILE A 165 -7.32 11.31 26.93
#